data_AF-A0A0G2AHJ2-F1
#
_entry.id   AF-A0A0G2AHJ2-F1
#
_cell.length_a   1.000
_cell.length_b   1.000
_cell.length_c   1.000
_cell.angle_alpha   90.00
_cell.angle_beta   90.00
_cell.angle_gamma   90.00
#
_symmetry.space_group_name_H-M   'P 1'
#
loop_
_entity.id
_entity.type
_entity.pdbx_description
1 polymer ?
#
loop_
_entity_poly.entity_id
_entity_poly.type
_entity_poly.pdbx_seq_one_letter_code
_entity_poly.pdbx_strand_id
1 'polypeptide(L)'
;MNQHFTRMPTHALLDFSSKAILAIDRFPGVIAFLTDCTPHSFAVFNINIPNYLNESPLKDTSPEQYPEWVFDPASRVVKKNPSPNVDMLRDKSKLAMHKGATILPIMRNIIIARYDSSYGIASQDTIYLSKKLQAILFRDCGYDETRTMEIPYVVQYADYAGIPLKQAADDIIFKAALTDQRLSQTELMRMTYFNKVKKATTEEDLSSILKYFLGEMYHQPLGTV
;
A
#
# COMPACT_ATOMS: atom_id res chain seq x y z
N MET A 1 -18.88 -19.06 -26.17
CA MET A 1 -17.97 -17.98 -25.77
C MET A 1 -17.56 -18.21 -24.33
N ASN A 2 -16.38 -18.78 -24.10
CA ASN A 2 -15.84 -18.91 -22.75
C ASN A 2 -15.33 -17.53 -22.33
N GLN A 3 -16.04 -16.88 -21.41
CA GLN A 3 -15.52 -15.71 -20.72
C GLN A 3 -14.26 -16.15 -19.98
N HIS A 4 -13.11 -15.77 -20.51
CA HIS A 4 -11.85 -15.81 -19.78
C HIS A 4 -11.97 -14.82 -18.62
N PHE A 5 -12.57 -15.24 -17.50
CA PHE A 5 -12.34 -14.57 -16.24
C PHE A 5 -10.84 -14.62 -15.99
N THR A 6 -10.15 -13.50 -16.25
CA THR A 6 -8.77 -13.30 -15.88
C THR A 6 -8.70 -13.41 -14.37
N ARG A 7 -8.32 -14.59 -13.89
CA ARG A 7 -8.19 -14.87 -12.47
C ARG A 7 -7.14 -13.91 -11.90
N MET A 8 -7.42 -13.37 -10.72
CA MET A 8 -6.53 -12.41 -10.08
C MET A 8 -5.14 -13.03 -9.89
N PRO A 9 -4.06 -12.30 -10.22
CA PRO A 9 -2.72 -12.78 -9.97
C PRO A 9 -2.51 -13.09 -8.48
N THR A 10 -1.76 -14.15 -8.21
CA THR A 10 -1.36 -14.56 -6.85
C THR A 10 0.14 -14.51 -6.74
N HIS A 11 0.62 -14.02 -5.61
CA HIS A 11 2.03 -13.81 -5.32
C HIS A 11 2.40 -14.65 -4.09
N ALA A 12 3.64 -15.10 -4.01
CA ALA A 12 4.12 -15.93 -2.92
C ALA A 12 5.38 -15.34 -2.28
N LEU A 13 5.50 -15.58 -0.99
CA LEU A 13 6.76 -15.52 -0.26
C LEU A 13 7.35 -16.92 -0.21
N LEU A 14 8.60 -17.07 -0.65
CA LEU A 14 9.30 -18.34 -0.65
C LEU A 14 10.48 -18.32 0.30
N ASP A 15 10.72 -19.44 0.97
CA ASP A 15 11.96 -19.67 1.70
C ASP A 15 13.15 -19.80 0.72
N PHE A 16 14.27 -19.14 1.04
CA PHE A 16 15.38 -19.04 0.10
C PHE A 16 16.07 -20.37 -0.17
N SER A 17 16.26 -21.20 0.86
CA SER A 17 17.01 -22.46 0.76
C SER A 17 16.14 -23.59 0.21
N SER A 18 14.93 -23.75 0.73
CA SER A 18 14.05 -24.87 0.38
C SER A 18 13.09 -24.58 -0.78
N LYS A 19 12.91 -23.30 -1.15
CA LYS A 19 11.87 -22.84 -2.08
C LYS A 19 10.44 -23.15 -1.61
N ALA A 20 10.28 -23.49 -0.34
CA ALA A 20 8.99 -23.73 0.28
C ALA A 20 8.15 -22.45 0.31
N ILE A 21 6.86 -22.59 0.13
CA ILE A 21 5.92 -21.48 0.21
C ILE A 21 5.69 -21.15 1.69
N LEU A 22 5.89 -19.89 2.05
CA LEU A 22 5.72 -19.36 3.40
C LEU A 22 4.49 -18.46 3.52
N ALA A 23 4.06 -17.84 2.43
CA ALA A 23 2.85 -17.02 2.41
C ALA A 23 2.35 -16.87 0.98
N ILE A 24 1.04 -16.67 0.82
CA ILE A 24 0.42 -16.32 -0.45
C ILE A 24 -0.52 -15.13 -0.26
N ASP A 25 -0.52 -14.20 -1.21
CA ASP A 25 -1.44 -13.07 -1.21
C ASP A 25 -1.74 -12.61 -2.65
N ARG A 26 -2.82 -11.88 -2.85
CA ARG A 26 -3.20 -11.25 -4.13
C ARG A 26 -2.66 -9.82 -4.26
N PHE A 27 -2.20 -9.22 -3.16
CA PHE A 27 -1.65 -7.88 -3.12
C PHE A 27 -0.12 -7.95 -3.19
N PRO A 28 0.52 -7.49 -4.28
CA PRO A 28 1.97 -7.57 -4.42
C PRO A 28 2.70 -6.77 -3.34
N GLY A 29 2.11 -5.66 -2.87
CA GLY A 29 2.65 -4.85 -1.77
C GLY A 29 2.73 -5.62 -0.43
N VAL A 30 1.81 -6.55 -0.18
CA VAL A 30 1.87 -7.41 1.02
C VAL A 30 3.05 -8.36 0.92
N ILE A 31 3.20 -9.09 -0.20
CA ILE A 31 4.32 -10.03 -0.38
C ILE A 31 5.68 -9.31 -0.37
N ALA A 32 5.76 -8.12 -0.98
CA ALA A 32 6.98 -7.30 -0.93
C ALA A 32 7.33 -6.94 0.52
N PHE A 33 6.35 -6.46 1.31
CA PHE A 33 6.56 -6.16 2.72
C PHE A 33 6.96 -7.41 3.53
N LEU A 34 6.36 -8.56 3.27
CA LEU A 34 6.69 -9.81 3.96
C LEU A 34 8.12 -10.29 3.66
N THR A 35 8.64 -9.98 2.48
CA THR A 35 10.05 -10.24 2.12
C THR A 35 11.00 -9.48 3.03
N ASP A 36 10.69 -8.21 3.33
CA ASP A 36 11.48 -7.40 4.27
C ASP A 36 11.35 -7.86 5.72
N CYS A 37 10.26 -8.56 6.06
CA CYS A 37 9.97 -9.02 7.42
C CYS A 37 10.51 -10.42 7.72
N THR A 38 10.84 -11.19 6.67
CA THR A 38 11.11 -12.62 6.79
C THR A 38 12.52 -12.91 6.29
N PRO A 39 13.51 -13.05 7.19
CA PRO A 39 14.87 -13.34 6.79
C PRO A 39 14.99 -14.60 5.93
N HIS A 40 15.94 -14.59 4.99
CA HIS A 40 16.18 -15.69 4.05
C HIS A 40 14.91 -16.10 3.29
N SER A 41 14.16 -15.12 2.79
CA SER A 41 13.00 -15.35 1.92
C SER A 41 13.07 -14.43 0.71
N PHE A 42 12.25 -14.71 -0.30
CA PHE A 42 12.13 -13.86 -1.48
C PHE A 42 10.70 -13.92 -2.06
N ALA A 43 10.28 -12.82 -2.67
CA ALA A 43 9.00 -12.71 -3.35
C ALA A 43 9.04 -13.37 -4.74
N VAL A 44 7.95 -14.03 -5.11
CA VAL A 44 7.65 -14.40 -6.49
C VAL A 44 6.25 -13.93 -6.84
N PHE A 45 6.14 -13.15 -7.92
CA PHE A 45 4.87 -12.61 -8.36
C PHE A 45 4.23 -13.51 -9.42
N ASN A 46 2.91 -13.60 -9.41
CA ASN A 46 2.11 -14.27 -10.42
C ASN A 46 2.37 -15.79 -10.49
N ILE A 47 2.54 -16.47 -9.35
CA ILE A 47 2.82 -17.92 -9.29
C ILE A 47 1.72 -18.77 -9.95
N ASN A 48 0.55 -18.18 -10.18
CA ASN A 48 -0.61 -18.78 -10.80
C ASN A 48 -0.74 -18.52 -12.31
N ILE A 49 0.32 -18.03 -12.96
CA ILE A 49 0.35 -17.74 -14.40
C ILE A 49 1.46 -18.59 -15.05
N PRO A 50 1.19 -19.38 -16.11
CA PRO A 50 -0.12 -19.56 -16.76
C PRO A 50 -1.07 -20.51 -16.00
N ASN A 51 -0.56 -21.24 -14.99
CA ASN A 51 -1.28 -22.29 -14.29
C ASN A 51 -2.15 -21.72 -13.16
N TYR A 52 -3.44 -21.58 -13.41
CA TYR A 52 -4.34 -20.96 -12.45
C TYR A 52 -4.64 -21.85 -11.22
N LEU A 53 -4.56 -21.26 -10.01
CA LEU A 53 -4.64 -22.00 -8.73
C LEU A 53 -5.97 -22.70 -8.40
N ASN A 54 -7.02 -22.70 -9.21
CA ASN A 54 -8.27 -23.41 -8.82
C ASN A 54 -8.11 -24.94 -8.83
N GLU A 55 -7.10 -25.44 -9.54
CA GLU A 55 -6.63 -26.83 -9.47
C GLU A 55 -5.37 -26.96 -8.61
N SER A 56 -4.88 -25.84 -8.06
CA SER A 56 -3.72 -25.87 -7.18
C SER A 56 -4.15 -26.34 -5.81
N PRO A 57 -3.36 -27.23 -5.20
CA PRO A 57 -3.61 -27.68 -3.85
C PRO A 57 -3.61 -26.52 -2.83
N LEU A 58 -3.00 -25.38 -3.15
CA LEU A 58 -2.88 -24.23 -2.25
C LEU A 58 -4.19 -23.49 -1.97
N LYS A 59 -5.22 -23.66 -2.81
CA LYS A 59 -6.46 -22.86 -2.74
C LYS A 59 -7.16 -22.97 -1.38
N ASP A 60 -7.18 -24.18 -0.83
CA ASP A 60 -7.87 -24.52 0.41
C ASP A 60 -6.88 -24.93 1.52
N THR A 61 -5.59 -24.66 1.31
CA THR A 61 -4.51 -24.99 2.25
C THR A 61 -4.41 -23.93 3.35
N SER A 62 -4.31 -24.35 4.61
CA SER A 62 -4.08 -23.42 5.72
C SER A 62 -2.63 -22.89 5.71
N PRO A 63 -2.34 -21.72 6.31
CA PRO A 63 -0.99 -21.18 6.41
C PRO A 63 0.08 -22.17 6.89
N GLU A 64 -0.26 -23.00 7.86
CA GLU A 64 0.64 -24.00 8.45
C GLU A 64 1.02 -25.11 7.47
N GLN A 65 0.25 -25.30 6.41
CA GLN A 65 0.47 -26.33 5.39
C GLN A 65 1.15 -25.78 4.14
N TYR A 66 1.32 -24.46 4.00
CA TYR A 66 2.05 -23.88 2.86
C TYR A 66 3.48 -24.42 2.70
N PRO A 67 4.26 -24.64 3.78
CA PRO A 67 5.61 -25.17 3.63
C PRO A 67 5.69 -26.59 3.07
N GLU A 68 4.57 -27.32 3.00
CA GLU A 68 4.47 -28.61 2.32
C GLU A 68 4.50 -28.47 0.79
N TRP A 69 4.57 -27.25 0.27
CA TRP A 69 4.59 -26.95 -1.15
C TRP A 69 5.81 -26.11 -1.49
N VAL A 70 6.42 -26.39 -2.64
CA VAL A 70 7.50 -25.59 -3.23
C VAL A 70 7.05 -25.04 -4.57
N PHE A 71 7.52 -23.86 -4.92
CA PHE A 71 7.35 -23.30 -6.26
C PHE A 71 8.66 -23.45 -7.03
N ASP A 72 8.59 -24.10 -8.20
CA ASP A 72 9.72 -24.19 -9.13
C ASP A 72 9.66 -23.01 -10.12
N PRO A 73 10.59 -22.05 -10.06
CA PRO A 73 10.58 -20.88 -10.94
C PRO A 73 10.80 -21.22 -12.41
N ALA A 74 11.53 -22.29 -12.73
CA ALA A 74 11.88 -22.64 -14.10
C ALA A 74 10.65 -23.22 -14.84
N SER A 75 9.94 -24.14 -14.20
CA SER A 75 8.74 -24.76 -14.76
C SER A 75 7.45 -24.00 -14.43
N ARG A 76 7.49 -23.07 -13.46
CA ARG A 76 6.33 -22.33 -12.92
C ARG A 76 5.23 -23.25 -12.40
N VAL A 77 5.64 -24.28 -11.66
CA VAL A 77 4.76 -25.30 -11.08
C VAL A 77 4.91 -25.34 -9.58
N VAL A 78 3.78 -25.53 -8.89
CA VAL A 78 3.73 -25.84 -7.45
C VAL A 78 3.74 -27.35 -7.28
N LYS A 79 4.64 -27.88 -6.46
CA LYS A 79 4.75 -29.32 -6.17
C LYS A 79 4.95 -29.56 -4.67
N LYS A 80 4.70 -30.79 -4.20
CA LYS A 80 4.95 -31.14 -2.80
C LYS A 80 6.43 -30.93 -2.46
N ASN A 81 6.68 -30.37 -1.28
CA ASN A 81 8.00 -30.15 -0.73
C ASN A 81 8.61 -31.49 -0.31
N PRO A 82 9.76 -31.90 -0.87
CA PRO A 82 10.44 -33.12 -0.45
C PRO A 82 11.27 -32.94 0.83
N SER A 83 11.40 -31.73 1.37
CA SER A 83 12.25 -31.43 2.51
C SER A 83 11.73 -32.07 3.81
N PRO A 84 12.59 -32.65 4.66
CA PRO A 84 12.21 -33.16 5.98
C PRO A 84 11.96 -32.04 7.00
N ASN A 85 12.40 -30.80 6.72
CA ASN A 85 12.34 -29.67 7.67
C ASN A 85 11.06 -28.82 7.54
N VAL A 86 9.96 -29.39 7.05
CA VAL A 86 8.68 -28.67 6.89
C VAL A 86 8.23 -28.07 8.22
N ASP A 87 8.39 -28.81 9.32
CA ASP A 87 7.90 -28.38 10.63
C ASP A 87 8.58 -27.09 11.13
N MET A 88 9.88 -26.92 10.88
CA MET A 88 10.59 -25.66 11.20
C MET A 88 10.08 -24.46 10.40
N LEU A 89 9.49 -24.70 9.22
CA LEU A 89 8.97 -23.65 8.36
C LEU A 89 7.51 -23.31 8.67
N ARG A 90 6.78 -24.15 9.43
CA ARG A 90 5.38 -23.90 9.78
C ARG A 90 5.21 -22.63 10.61
N ASP A 91 6.04 -22.45 11.64
CA ASP A 91 5.99 -21.24 12.49
C ASP A 91 6.35 -19.99 11.70
N LYS A 92 7.35 -20.09 10.82
CA LYS A 92 7.75 -19.00 9.90
C LYS A 92 6.60 -18.62 8.96
N SER A 93 5.92 -19.61 8.40
CA SER A 93 4.75 -19.43 7.53
C SER A 93 3.59 -18.79 8.28
N LYS A 94 3.27 -19.31 9.47
CA LYS A 94 2.20 -18.81 10.33
C LYS A 94 2.43 -17.35 10.70
N LEU A 95 3.63 -16.99 11.16
CA LEU A 95 3.97 -15.61 11.50
C LEU A 95 3.93 -14.69 10.28
N ALA A 96 4.44 -15.13 9.12
CA ALA A 96 4.39 -14.36 7.88
C ALA A 96 2.94 -14.06 7.45
N MET A 97 2.06 -15.06 7.52
CA MET A 97 0.64 -14.88 7.18
C MET A 97 -0.08 -13.94 8.16
N HIS A 98 0.20 -14.03 9.46
CA HIS A 98 -0.35 -13.08 10.43
C HIS A 98 0.17 -11.65 10.18
N LYS A 99 1.46 -11.46 9.88
CA LYS A 99 1.98 -10.15 9.45
C LYS A 99 1.26 -9.63 8.21
N GLY A 100 0.96 -10.50 7.25
CA GLY A 100 0.19 -10.16 6.05
C GLY A 100 -1.25 -9.71 6.39
N ALA A 101 -1.93 -10.48 7.24
CA ALA A 101 -3.26 -10.17 7.72
C ALA A 101 -3.34 -8.88 8.54
N THR A 102 -2.25 -8.49 9.23
CA THR A 102 -2.16 -7.22 9.96
C THR A 102 -1.81 -6.04 9.05
N ILE A 103 -0.87 -6.21 8.11
CA ILE A 103 -0.40 -5.08 7.28
C ILE A 103 -1.44 -4.65 6.25
N LEU A 104 -2.24 -5.58 5.72
CA LEU A 104 -3.22 -5.29 4.69
C LEU A 104 -4.31 -4.31 5.17
N PRO A 105 -4.95 -4.48 6.34
CA PRO A 105 -5.84 -3.48 6.92
C PRO A 105 -5.18 -2.12 7.15
N ILE A 106 -3.92 -2.10 7.59
CA ILE A 106 -3.15 -0.85 7.79
C ILE A 106 -2.98 -0.12 6.46
N MET A 107 -2.49 -0.82 5.43
CA MET A 107 -2.36 -0.30 4.07
C MET A 107 -3.68 0.26 3.54
N ARG A 108 -4.78 -0.50 3.68
CA ARG A 108 -6.11 -0.09 3.21
C ARG A 108 -6.60 1.17 3.88
N ASN A 109 -6.52 1.27 5.21
CA ASN A 109 -6.98 2.45 5.94
C ASN A 109 -6.14 3.69 5.61
N ILE A 110 -4.83 3.54 5.42
CA ILE A 110 -3.97 4.64 4.97
C ILE A 110 -4.36 5.09 3.55
N ILE A 111 -4.62 4.16 2.63
CA ILE A 111 -5.07 4.48 1.27
C ILE A 111 -6.42 5.21 1.31
N ILE A 112 -7.38 4.73 2.10
CA ILE A 112 -8.69 5.37 2.26
C ILE A 112 -8.53 6.79 2.84
N ALA A 113 -7.68 6.96 3.86
CA ALA A 113 -7.39 8.27 4.43
C ALA A 113 -6.70 9.22 3.43
N ARG A 114 -6.06 8.71 2.38
CA ARG A 114 -5.42 9.49 1.32
C ARG A 114 -6.31 9.66 0.07
N TYR A 115 -7.51 9.09 0.08
CA TYR A 115 -8.35 8.96 -1.11
C TYR A 115 -8.69 10.32 -1.74
N ASP A 116 -9.06 11.31 -0.91
CA ASP A 116 -9.40 12.67 -1.37
C ASP A 116 -8.21 13.39 -2.02
N SER A 117 -6.98 12.97 -1.71
CA SER A 117 -5.75 13.53 -2.28
C SER A 117 -5.33 12.85 -3.59
N SER A 118 -5.96 11.74 -3.97
CA SER A 118 -5.46 10.83 -5.03
C SER A 118 -6.49 10.51 -6.13
N TYR A 119 -7.58 11.27 -6.22
CA TYR A 119 -8.78 10.89 -6.99
C TYR A 119 -8.60 10.81 -8.52
N GLY A 120 -8.38 9.60 -9.03
CA GLY A 120 -8.95 9.12 -10.31
C GLY A 120 -8.39 9.72 -11.61
N ILE A 121 -7.48 10.69 -11.53
CA ILE A 121 -6.79 11.27 -12.68
C ILE A 121 -5.29 11.02 -12.54
N ALA A 122 -4.67 10.42 -13.55
CA ALA A 122 -3.22 10.22 -13.56
C ALA A 122 -2.49 11.56 -13.42
N SER A 123 -1.43 11.61 -12.61
CA SER A 123 -0.61 12.81 -12.34
C SER A 123 -1.31 13.95 -11.59
N GLN A 124 -2.42 13.68 -10.91
CA GLN A 124 -3.14 14.71 -10.16
C GLN A 124 -2.35 15.27 -8.97
N ASP A 125 -1.51 14.44 -8.35
CA ASP A 125 -0.48 14.85 -7.37
C ASP A 125 0.46 15.92 -7.94
N THR A 126 0.91 15.73 -9.18
CA THR A 126 1.76 16.70 -9.89
C THR A 126 1.01 18.00 -10.17
N ILE A 127 -0.28 17.91 -10.52
CA ILE A 127 -1.14 19.08 -10.72
C ILE A 127 -1.33 19.84 -9.40
N TYR A 128 -1.61 19.16 -8.29
CA TYR A 128 -1.76 19.80 -6.98
C TYR A 128 -0.46 20.49 -6.52
N LEU A 129 0.68 19.85 -6.75
CA LEU A 129 1.98 20.45 -6.48
C LEU A 129 2.19 21.71 -7.33
N SER A 130 1.91 21.66 -8.63
CA SER A 130 2.05 22.81 -9.52
C SER A 130 1.12 23.96 -9.14
N LYS A 131 -0.15 23.67 -8.78
CA LYS A 131 -1.11 24.63 -8.23
C LYS A 131 -0.56 25.35 -7.01
N LYS A 132 -0.04 24.58 -6.04
CA LYS A 132 0.56 25.11 -4.82
C LYS A 132 1.74 26.02 -5.14
N LEU A 133 2.65 25.59 -6.02
CA LEU A 133 3.84 26.38 -6.38
C LEU A 133 3.47 27.70 -7.07
N GLN A 134 2.49 27.70 -7.99
CA GLN A 134 2.01 28.93 -8.63
C GLN A 134 1.33 29.87 -7.63
N ALA A 135 0.53 29.35 -6.71
CA ALA A 135 -0.11 30.16 -5.68
C ALA A 135 0.92 30.78 -4.71
N ILE A 136 1.95 30.02 -4.31
CA ILE A 136 3.06 30.53 -3.51
C ILE A 136 3.81 31.63 -4.28
N LEU A 137 4.15 31.40 -5.56
CA LEU A 137 4.81 32.40 -6.40
C LEU A 137 4.01 33.69 -6.48
N PHE A 138 2.69 33.60 -6.68
CA PHE A 138 1.81 34.77 -6.76
C PHE A 138 1.79 35.56 -5.45
N ARG A 139 1.69 34.88 -4.31
CA ARG A 139 1.75 35.52 -3.00
C ARG A 139 3.11 36.17 -2.76
N ASP A 140 4.19 35.47 -3.08
CA ASP A 140 5.56 35.91 -2.80
C ASP A 140 5.97 37.10 -3.69
N CYS A 141 5.30 37.31 -4.84
CA CYS A 141 5.43 38.53 -5.64
C CYS A 141 4.43 39.64 -5.29
N GLY A 142 3.75 39.53 -4.15
CA GLY A 142 2.82 40.55 -3.66
C GLY A 142 1.46 40.56 -4.36
N TYR A 143 1.04 39.45 -4.96
CA TYR A 143 -0.20 39.30 -5.73
C TYR A 143 -0.27 40.22 -6.97
N ASP A 144 0.85 40.37 -7.68
CA ASP A 144 0.96 41.16 -8.90
C ASP A 144 0.18 40.53 -10.07
N GLU A 145 -1.02 41.04 -10.33
CA GLU A 145 -1.94 40.54 -11.38
C GLU A 145 -1.38 40.69 -12.81
N THR A 146 -0.30 41.45 -13.02
CA THR A 146 0.34 41.51 -14.34
C THR A 146 1.05 40.20 -14.72
N ARG A 147 1.29 39.32 -13.74
CA ARG A 147 1.99 38.03 -13.91
C ARG A 147 1.05 36.84 -14.11
N THR A 148 -0.19 37.07 -14.50
CA THR A 148 -1.21 36.04 -14.75
C THR A 148 -0.75 34.90 -15.67
N MET A 149 0.11 35.19 -16.65
CA MET A 149 0.73 34.19 -17.54
C MET A 149 1.56 33.13 -16.80
N GLU A 150 2.09 33.44 -15.63
CA GLU A 150 2.93 32.54 -14.81
C GLU A 150 2.12 31.69 -13.83
N ILE A 151 0.83 32.02 -13.63
CA ILE A 151 -0.04 31.42 -12.61
C ILE A 151 -1.36 30.87 -13.19
N PRO A 152 -1.34 30.16 -14.33
CA PRO A 152 -2.55 29.75 -15.04
C PRO A 152 -3.52 28.92 -14.19
N TYR A 153 -3.05 28.16 -13.21
CA TYR A 153 -3.95 27.41 -12.32
C TYR A 153 -4.64 28.28 -11.27
N VAL A 154 -4.01 29.35 -10.81
CA VAL A 154 -4.64 30.33 -9.90
C VAL A 154 -5.76 31.05 -10.65
N VAL A 155 -5.49 31.47 -11.89
CA VAL A 155 -6.49 32.09 -12.79
C VAL A 155 -7.66 31.14 -13.02
N GLN A 156 -7.37 29.90 -13.43
CA GLN A 156 -8.41 28.90 -13.67
C GLN A 156 -9.30 28.65 -12.43
N TYR A 157 -8.70 28.60 -11.23
CA TYR A 157 -9.47 28.41 -10.00
C TYR A 157 -10.31 29.65 -9.66
N ALA A 158 -9.75 30.86 -9.82
CA ALA A 158 -10.46 32.11 -9.59
C ALA A 158 -11.69 32.24 -10.49
N ASP A 159 -11.52 31.96 -11.80
CA ASP A 159 -12.60 31.98 -12.78
C ASP A 159 -13.68 30.95 -12.45
N TYR A 160 -13.29 29.73 -12.09
CA TYR A 160 -14.22 28.66 -11.73
C TYR A 160 -15.01 28.98 -10.46
N ALA A 161 -14.35 29.50 -9.43
CA ALA A 161 -14.96 29.79 -8.13
C ALA A 161 -15.65 31.17 -8.07
N GLY A 162 -15.45 32.03 -9.07
CA GLY A 162 -16.00 33.38 -9.10
C GLY A 162 -15.42 34.29 -8.02
N ILE A 163 -14.12 34.14 -7.71
CA ILE A 163 -13.43 34.87 -6.64
C ILE A 163 -12.21 35.64 -7.17
N PRO A 164 -11.70 36.65 -6.45
CA PRO A 164 -10.47 37.35 -6.83
C PRO A 164 -9.24 36.44 -6.85
N LEU A 165 -8.26 36.74 -7.70
CA LEU A 165 -7.01 35.97 -7.84
C LEU A 165 -6.27 35.78 -6.51
N LYS A 166 -6.24 36.84 -5.69
CA LYS A 166 -5.63 36.80 -4.36
C LYS A 166 -6.30 35.74 -3.48
N GLN A 167 -7.63 35.75 -3.40
CA GLN A 167 -8.39 34.77 -2.62
C GLN A 167 -8.21 33.36 -3.17
N ALA A 168 -8.18 33.19 -4.50
CA ALA A 168 -7.90 31.91 -5.13
C ALA A 168 -6.53 31.33 -4.73
N ALA A 169 -5.48 32.15 -4.73
CA ALA A 169 -4.15 31.70 -4.31
C ALA A 169 -4.12 31.31 -2.83
N ASP A 170 -4.72 32.11 -1.96
CA ASP A 170 -4.79 31.83 -0.52
C ASP A 170 -5.57 30.53 -0.24
N ASP A 171 -6.71 30.32 -0.93
CA ASP A 171 -7.49 29.07 -0.88
C ASP A 171 -6.67 27.85 -1.32
N ILE A 172 -5.94 27.96 -2.43
CA ILE A 172 -5.08 26.89 -2.95
C ILE A 172 -3.99 26.54 -1.94
N ILE A 173 -3.32 27.56 -1.37
CA ILE A 173 -2.28 27.36 -0.35
C ILE A 173 -2.87 26.69 0.90
N PHE A 174 -4.02 27.15 1.37
CA PHE A 174 -4.69 26.59 2.53
C PHE A 174 -5.07 25.11 2.31
N LYS A 175 -5.71 24.79 1.18
CA LYS A 175 -6.07 23.41 0.82
C LYS A 175 -4.84 22.51 0.65
N ALA A 176 -3.76 23.05 0.08
CA ALA A 176 -2.50 22.33 -0.03
C ALA A 176 -1.90 22.03 1.35
N ALA A 177 -1.94 22.99 2.29
CA ALA A 177 -1.45 22.78 3.65
C ALA A 177 -2.23 21.68 4.40
N LEU A 178 -3.57 21.67 4.28
CA LEU A 178 -4.41 20.61 4.85
C LEU A 178 -4.07 19.23 4.25
N THR A 179 -3.85 19.18 2.94
CA THR A 179 -3.48 17.95 2.24
C THR A 179 -2.11 17.45 2.70
N ASP A 180 -1.11 18.32 2.76
CA ASP A 180 0.24 17.99 3.21
C ASP A 180 0.26 17.51 4.66
N GLN A 181 -0.55 18.11 5.53
CA GLN A 181 -0.71 17.67 6.91
C GLN A 181 -1.26 16.24 6.96
N ARG A 182 -2.31 15.93 6.19
CA ARG A 182 -2.90 14.58 6.13
C ARG A 182 -1.92 13.54 5.57
N LEU A 183 -1.19 13.89 4.51
CA LEU A 183 -0.15 13.04 3.93
C LEU A 183 0.97 12.77 4.94
N SER A 184 1.43 13.80 5.66
CA SER A 184 2.47 13.69 6.67
C SER A 184 2.04 12.82 7.85
N GLN A 185 0.82 13.01 8.36
CA GLN A 185 0.25 12.20 9.44
C GLN A 185 0.12 10.73 9.04
N THR A 186 -0.47 10.46 7.88
CA THR A 186 -0.63 9.09 7.38
C THR A 186 0.71 8.42 7.05
N GLU A 187 1.72 9.19 6.63
CA GLU A 187 3.08 8.69 6.41
C GLU A 187 3.78 8.34 7.72
N LEU A 188 3.64 9.18 8.76
CA LEU A 188 4.13 8.88 10.10
C LEU A 188 3.50 7.59 10.65
N MET A 189 2.19 7.42 10.48
CA MET A 189 1.50 6.18 10.84
C MET A 189 2.01 4.99 10.04
N ARG A 190 2.14 5.12 8.70
CA ARG A 190 2.71 4.08 7.85
C ARG A 190 4.07 3.62 8.39
N MET A 191 5.00 4.56 8.60
CA MET A 191 6.35 4.25 9.09
C MET A 191 6.32 3.59 10.47
N THR A 192 5.51 4.13 11.39
CA THR A 192 5.42 3.64 12.77
C THR A 192 4.89 2.21 12.81
N TYR A 193 3.74 1.96 12.20
CA TYR A 193 3.07 0.67 12.29
C TYR A 193 3.70 -0.39 11.40
N PHE A 194 4.24 -0.03 10.23
CA PHE A 194 5.02 -0.98 9.42
C PHE A 194 6.25 -1.48 10.17
N ASN A 195 6.96 -0.58 10.86
CA ASN A 195 8.11 -0.96 11.68
C ASN A 195 7.71 -1.83 12.88
N LYS A 196 6.58 -1.54 13.54
CA LYS A 196 6.04 -2.40 14.61
C LYS A 196 5.71 -3.79 14.10
N VAL A 197 4.97 -3.91 12.98
CA VAL A 197 4.63 -5.20 12.36
C VAL A 197 5.89 -5.94 11.94
N LYS A 198 6.89 -5.26 11.38
CA LYS A 198 8.17 -5.87 10.99
C LYS A 198 8.88 -6.51 12.17
N LYS A 199 8.95 -5.81 13.31
CA LYS A 199 9.65 -6.26 14.52
C LYS A 199 8.87 -7.27 15.38
N ALA A 200 7.56 -7.38 15.21
CA ALA A 200 6.74 -8.32 15.97
C ALA A 200 7.20 -9.77 15.78
N THR A 201 7.29 -10.53 16.87
CA THR A 201 7.72 -11.95 16.83
C THR A 201 6.59 -12.91 17.17
N THR A 202 5.45 -12.40 17.65
CA THR A 202 4.28 -13.19 18.07
C THR A 202 2.98 -12.70 17.43
N GLU A 203 1.93 -13.52 17.51
CA GLU A 203 0.59 -13.19 16.98
C GLU A 203 -0.14 -12.18 17.88
N GLU A 204 0.13 -12.23 19.18
CA GLU A 204 -0.42 -11.31 20.18
C GLU A 204 0.10 -9.88 19.96
N ASP A 205 1.38 -9.73 19.63
CA ASP A 205 1.97 -8.44 19.26
C ASP A 205 1.23 -7.85 18.06
N LEU A 206 1.02 -8.65 17.02
CA LEU A 206 0.36 -8.24 15.77
C LEU A 206 -1.08 -7.79 16.00
N SER A 207 -1.83 -8.54 16.81
CA SER A 207 -3.20 -8.21 17.21
C SER A 207 -3.26 -6.89 17.96
N SER A 208 -2.33 -6.68 18.90
CA SER A 208 -2.25 -5.44 19.67
C SER A 208 -1.89 -4.25 18.78
N ILE A 209 -0.91 -4.40 17.88
CA ILE A 209 -0.49 -3.38 16.91
C ILE A 209 -1.67 -2.91 16.06
N LEU A 210 -2.46 -3.85 15.52
CA LEU A 210 -3.63 -3.51 14.71
C LEU A 210 -4.68 -2.74 15.52
N LYS A 211 -4.96 -3.20 16.76
CA LYS A 211 -5.91 -2.52 17.65
C LYS A 211 -5.49 -1.08 17.93
N TYR A 212 -4.21 -0.85 18.25
CA TYR A 212 -3.70 0.50 18.46
C TYR A 212 -3.77 1.36 17.20
N PHE A 213 -3.43 0.80 16.03
CA PHE A 213 -3.53 1.51 14.76
C PHE A 213 -4.96 1.99 14.50
N LEU A 214 -5.95 1.11 14.62
CA LEU A 214 -7.35 1.47 14.41
C LEU A 214 -7.81 2.51 15.42
N GLY A 215 -7.41 2.38 16.70
CA GLY A 215 -7.70 3.38 17.72
C GLY A 215 -7.15 4.77 17.39
N GLU A 216 -5.87 4.86 16.99
CA GLU A 216 -5.27 6.15 16.60
C GLU A 216 -5.90 6.74 15.33
N MET A 217 -6.18 5.89 14.32
CA MET A 217 -6.81 6.32 13.07
C MET A 217 -8.21 6.92 13.25
N TYR A 218 -9.01 6.39 14.18
CA TYR A 218 -10.38 6.86 14.42
C TYR A 218 -10.49 7.94 15.51
N HIS A 219 -9.44 8.17 16.29
CA HIS A 219 -9.42 9.19 17.36
C HIS A 219 -8.57 10.42 17.05
N GLN A 220 -7.69 10.36 16.05
CA GLN A 220 -7.11 11.57 15.47
C GLN A 220 -8.05 12.07 14.37
N PRO A 221 -8.70 13.25 14.52
CA PRO A 221 -9.42 13.85 13.42
C PRO A 221 -8.39 14.17 12.33
N LEU A 222 -8.35 13.32 11.30
CA LEU A 222 -7.68 13.59 10.04
C LEU A 222 -8.49 14.68 9.33
N GLY A 223 -8.37 15.92 9.83
CA GLY A 223 -9.06 17.14 9.40
C GLY A 223 -10.24 16.88 8.46
N THR A 224 -11.43 16.67 9.01
CA THR A 224 -12.66 16.71 8.21
C THR A 224 -12.80 18.12 7.66
N VAL A 225 -12.68 18.26 6.34
CA VAL A 225 -13.04 19.48 5.61
C VAL A 225 -14.53 19.46 5.33
#